data_AF-A0A922WUN0-F1
#
_entry.id   AF-A0A922WUN0-F1
#
_cell.length_a   1.000
_cell.length_b   1.000
_cell.length_c   1.000
_cell.angle_alpha   90.00
_cell.angle_beta   90.00
_cell.angle_gamma   90.00
#
_symmetry.space_group_name_H-M   'P 1'
#
loop_
_entity.id
_entity.type
_entity.pdbx_description
1 polymer ?
#
loop_
_entity_poly.entity_id
_entity_poly.type
_entity_poly.pdbx_seq_one_letter_code
_entity_poly.pdbx_strand_id
1 'polypeptide(L)'
;MDWALVFNAVNLLALIAWTALILLPRWPALLSGVLYLGVGLLCLIYAGGLIGVLSGLIPTTGGGGADFTTIAGVRSIFASDAGVTIGWTHYLAFDLFVGLWIARDADAK
;
A
#
# COMPACT_ATOMS: atom_id res chain seq x y z
N MET A 1 15.51 9.50 -4.15
CA MET A 1 14.09 9.61 -3.74
C MET A 1 14.07 9.58 -2.23
N ASP A 2 13.30 10.46 -1.58
CA ASP A 2 13.15 10.44 -0.13
C ASP A 2 12.10 9.38 0.25
N TRP A 3 12.58 8.21 0.67
CA TRP A 3 11.72 7.09 1.06
C TRP A 3 10.98 7.34 2.36
N ALA A 4 11.53 8.16 3.27
CA ALA A 4 10.86 8.53 4.50
C ALA A 4 9.62 9.39 4.20
N LEU A 5 9.70 10.29 3.21
CA LEU A 5 8.55 11.06 2.75
C LEU A 5 7.44 10.12 2.20
N VAL A 6 7.80 9.18 1.31
CA VAL A 6 6.83 8.23 0.73
C VAL A 6 6.20 7.37 1.81
N PHE A 7 7.00 6.82 2.73
CA PHE A 7 6.53 6.04 3.86
C PHE A 7 5.55 6.81 4.73
N ASN A 8 5.86 8.05 5.11
CA ASN A 8 4.95 8.87 5.91
C ASN A 8 3.68 9.22 5.14
N ALA A 9 3.76 9.49 3.84
CA ALA A 9 2.61 9.80 3.02
C ALA A 9 1.62 8.63 2.91
N VAL A 10 2.10 7.40 2.67
CA VAL A 10 1.22 6.22 2.58
C VAL A 10 0.57 5.89 3.94
N ASN A 11 1.30 6.06 5.04
CA ASN A 11 0.74 5.89 6.39
C ASN A 11 -0.32 6.95 6.70
N LEU A 12 -0.06 8.22 6.37
CA LEU A 12 -1.03 9.30 6.57
C LEU A 12 -2.29 9.07 5.74
N LEU A 13 -2.15 8.65 4.48
CA LEU A 13 -3.28 8.32 3.62
C LEU A 13 -4.13 7.18 4.21
N ALA A 14 -3.49 6.10 4.66
CA ALA A 14 -4.17 4.98 5.30
C ALA A 14 -4.89 5.43 6.59
N LEU A 15 -4.23 6.24 7.43
CA LEU A 15 -4.80 6.77 8.66
C LEU A 15 -6.04 7.64 8.40
N ILE A 16 -5.97 8.55 7.42
CA ILE A 16 -7.10 9.40 7.04
C ILE A 16 -8.26 8.53 6.54
N ALA A 17 -7.99 7.56 5.66
CA ALA A 17 -9.03 6.69 5.10
C ALA A 17 -9.69 5.82 6.17
N TRP A 18 -8.92 5.25 7.11
CA TRP A 18 -9.44 4.50 8.24
C TRP A 18 -10.27 5.38 9.18
N THR A 19 -9.75 6.56 9.54
CA THR A 19 -10.46 7.52 10.39
C THR A 19 -11.80 7.90 9.78
N ALA A 20 -11.82 8.18 8.48
CA ALA A 20 -13.04 8.49 7.75
C ALA A 20 -14.01 7.29 7.73
N LEU A 21 -13.51 6.07 7.50
CA LEU A 21 -14.33 4.86 7.46
C LEU A 21 -14.95 4.50 8.82
N ILE A 22 -14.24 4.75 9.92
CA ILE A 22 -14.68 4.44 11.29
C ILE A 22 -15.65 5.51 11.82
N LEU A 23 -15.32 6.79 11.64
CA LEU A 23 -16.02 7.88 12.33
C LEU A 23 -17.13 8.54 11.51
N LEU A 24 -17.06 8.50 10.18
CA LEU A 24 -18.05 9.16 9.33
C LEU A 24 -19.16 8.18 8.91
N PRO A 25 -20.38 8.69 8.61
CA PRO A 25 -21.44 7.87 8.06
C PRO A 25 -21.05 7.32 6.70
N ARG A 26 -21.23 6.01 6.50
CA ARG A 26 -20.76 5.25 5.34
C ARG A 26 -21.65 5.39 4.10
N TRP A 27 -21.93 6.64 3.70
CA TRP A 27 -22.68 6.92 2.48
C TRP A 27 -21.88 6.55 1.19
N PRO A 28 -22.55 6.35 0.04
CA PRO A 28 -21.91 5.83 -1.17
C PRO A 28 -20.68 6.62 -1.66
N ALA A 29 -20.71 7.95 -1.55
CA ALA A 29 -19.59 8.82 -1.93
C ALA A 29 -18.35 8.62 -1.04
N LEU A 30 -18.52 8.43 0.28
CA LEU A 30 -17.40 8.17 1.20
C LEU A 30 -16.76 6.82 0.88
N LEU A 31 -17.57 5.77 0.72
CA LEU A 31 -17.09 4.43 0.37
C LEU A 31 -16.36 4.42 -0.96
N SER A 32 -16.88 5.15 -1.96
CA SER A 32 -16.21 5.35 -3.24
C SER A 32 -14.89 6.12 -3.09
N GLY A 33 -14.87 7.15 -2.24
CA GLY A 33 -13.66 7.90 -1.92
C GLY A 33 -12.59 7.03 -1.28
N VAL A 34 -12.93 6.22 -0.27
CA VAL A 34 -12.02 5.27 0.38
C VAL A 34 -11.50 4.24 -0.62
N LEU A 35 -12.35 3.74 -1.51
CA LEU A 35 -11.95 2.78 -2.55
C LEU A 35 -10.99 3.39 -3.58
N TYR A 36 -11.34 4.52 -4.19
CA TYR A 36 -10.57 5.06 -5.32
C TYR A 36 -9.41 5.95 -4.87
N LEU A 37 -9.61 6.81 -3.87
CA LEU A 37 -8.59 7.73 -3.38
C LEU A 37 -7.74 7.11 -2.26
N GLY A 38 -8.30 6.22 -1.43
CA GLY A 38 -7.52 5.49 -0.43
C GLY A 38 -6.81 4.29 -1.06
N VAL A 39 -7.57 3.21 -1.28
CA VAL A 39 -7.04 1.93 -1.78
C VAL A 39 -6.41 2.10 -3.17
N GLY A 40 -7.09 2.79 -4.09
CA GLY A 40 -6.61 2.99 -5.45
C GLY A 40 -5.26 3.71 -5.53
N LEU A 41 -5.07 4.80 -4.77
CA LEU A 41 -3.78 5.51 -4.74
C LEU A 41 -2.68 4.66 -4.11
N LEU A 42 -2.96 3.93 -3.03
CA LEU A 42 -1.99 3.01 -2.42
C LEU A 42 -1.57 1.91 -3.42
N CYS A 43 -2.53 1.34 -4.16
CA CYS A 43 -2.25 0.38 -5.22
C CYS A 43 -1.39 0.97 -6.34
N LEU A 44 -1.65 2.20 -6.77
CA LEU A 44 -0.84 2.87 -7.81
C LEU A 44 0.60 3.11 -7.34
N ILE A 45 0.78 3.57 -6.10
CA ILE A 45 2.11 3.78 -5.50
C ILE A 45 2.86 2.45 -5.41
N TYR A 46 2.20 1.40 -4.91
CA TYR A 46 2.75 0.04 -4.85
C TYR A 46 3.16 -0.47 -6.24
N ALA A 47 2.24 -0.44 -7.21
CA ALA A 47 2.49 -0.95 -8.55
C ALA A 47 3.62 -0.17 -9.24
N GLY A 48 3.61 1.15 -9.17
CA GLY A 48 4.66 2.01 -9.72
C GLY A 48 6.02 1.74 -9.08
N GLY A 49 6.06 1.60 -7.75
CA GLY A 49 7.30 1.28 -7.02
C GLY A 49 7.84 -0.10 -7.38
N LEU A 50 6.97 -1.12 -7.41
CA LEU A 50 7.34 -2.48 -7.78
C LEU A 50 7.86 -2.54 -9.22
N ILE A 51 7.16 -1.93 -10.18
CA ILE A 51 7.62 -1.82 -11.57
C ILE A 51 8.97 -1.10 -11.63
N GLY A 52 9.14 0.00 -10.88
CA GLY A 52 10.40 0.74 -10.82
C GLY A 52 11.57 -0.11 -10.31
N VAL A 53 11.35 -0.93 -9.29
CA VAL A 53 12.37 -1.86 -8.77
C VAL A 53 12.65 -2.99 -9.77
N LEU A 54 11.62 -3.63 -10.33
CA LEU A 54 11.77 -4.76 -11.27
C LEU A 54 12.40 -4.36 -12.61
N SER A 55 12.14 -3.13 -13.08
CA SER A 55 12.73 -2.59 -14.30
C SER A 55 14.14 -2.04 -14.11
N GLY A 56 14.65 -1.98 -12.87
CA GLY A 56 15.94 -1.40 -12.54
C GLY A 56 15.98 0.14 -12.56
N LEU A 57 14.83 0.80 -12.76
CA LEU A 57 14.70 2.27 -12.66
C LEU A 57 14.98 2.79 -11.24
N ILE A 58 14.67 1.97 -10.23
CA ILE A 58 14.95 2.25 -8.82
C ILE A 58 16.09 1.34 -8.36
N PRO A 59 17.28 1.89 -8.08
CA PRO A 59 18.41 1.10 -7.59
C PRO A 59 18.07 0.48 -6.23
N THR A 60 18.29 -0.83 -6.10
CA THR A 60 18.24 -1.52 -4.81
C THR A 60 19.66 -1.90 -4.40
N THR A 61 19.99 -1.67 -3.13
CA THR A 61 21.35 -1.86 -2.58
C THR A 61 21.76 -3.33 -2.44
N GLY A 62 20.89 -4.28 -2.82
CA GLY A 62 21.09 -5.71 -2.60
C GLY A 62 21.56 -6.53 -3.80
N GLY A 63 21.63 -5.96 -5.02
CA GLY A 63 22.17 -6.61 -6.22
C GLY A 63 21.45 -7.88 -6.73
N GLY A 64 20.59 -8.50 -5.93
CA GLY A 64 19.74 -9.62 -6.31
C GLY A 64 18.42 -9.11 -6.87
N GLY A 65 18.08 -9.54 -8.09
CA GLY A 65 16.74 -9.34 -8.63
C GLY A 65 15.65 -9.83 -7.67
N ALA A 66 14.43 -9.34 -7.84
CA ALA A 66 13.33 -9.75 -6.97
C ALA A 66 13.00 -11.25 -7.18
N ASP A 67 13.33 -12.08 -6.19
CA ASP A 67 12.95 -13.48 -6.14
C ASP A 67 11.87 -13.70 -5.07
N PHE A 68 10.66 -14.04 -5.50
CA PHE A 68 9.53 -14.34 -4.62
C PHE A 68 9.35 -15.83 -4.32
N THR A 69 10.22 -16.70 -4.85
CA THR A 69 10.11 -18.16 -4.73
C THR A 69 10.83 -18.70 -3.50
N THR A 70 11.75 -17.93 -2.92
CA THR A 70 12.51 -18.31 -1.73
C THR A 70 12.38 -17.27 -0.62
N ILE A 71 12.44 -17.71 0.64
CA ILE A 71 12.43 -16.79 1.80
C ILE A 71 13.63 -15.84 1.75
N ALA A 72 14.79 -16.32 1.29
CA ALA A 72 15.99 -15.51 1.12
C ALA A 72 15.79 -14.41 0.08
N GLY A 73 15.18 -14.74 -1.07
CA GLY A 73 14.84 -13.80 -2.13
C GLY A 73 13.82 -12.75 -1.68
N VAL A 74 12.78 -13.16 -0.96
CA VAL A 74 11.81 -12.20 -0.41
C VAL A 74 12.53 -11.24 0.55
N ARG A 75 13.34 -11.76 1.47
CA ARG A 75 14.09 -10.92 2.41
C ARG A 75 15.04 -9.95 1.72
N SER A 76 15.67 -10.33 0.60
CA SER A 76 16.57 -9.42 -0.13
C SER A 76 15.83 -8.25 -0.78
N ILE A 77 14.58 -8.43 -1.21
CA ILE A 77 13.74 -7.32 -1.68
C ILE A 77 13.53 -6.30 -0.55
N PHE A 78 13.21 -6.80 0.65
CA PHE A 78 13.00 -6.00 1.86
C PHE A 78 14.31 -5.51 2.53
N ALA A 79 15.48 -5.74 1.94
CA ALA A 79 16.76 -5.31 2.51
C ALA A 79 17.09 -3.82 2.22
N SER A 80 16.18 -3.08 1.59
CA SER A 80 16.33 -1.66 1.25
C SER A 80 15.10 -0.86 1.67
N ASP A 81 15.28 0.42 1.97
CA ASP A 81 14.17 1.33 2.30
C ASP A 81 13.10 1.36 1.20
N ALA A 82 13.53 1.26 -0.05
CA ALA A 82 12.66 1.14 -1.22
C ALA A 82 11.74 -0.08 -1.10
N GLY A 83 12.32 -1.26 -0.97
CA GLY A 83 11.56 -2.51 -0.90
C GLY A 83 10.66 -2.59 0.31
N VAL A 84 11.12 -2.13 1.48
CA VAL A 84 10.31 -2.05 2.70
C VAL A 84 9.12 -1.13 2.50
N THR A 85 9.33 0.08 1.97
CA THR A 85 8.25 1.05 1.75
C THR A 85 7.23 0.54 0.73
N ILE A 86 7.68 -0.07 -0.36
CA ILE A 86 6.80 -0.64 -1.40
C ILE A 86 5.97 -1.79 -0.82
N GLY A 87 6.60 -2.73 -0.12
CA GLY A 87 5.89 -3.86 0.48
C GLY A 87 4.95 -3.42 1.61
N TRP A 88 5.33 -2.43 2.41
CA TRP A 88 4.43 -1.84 3.41
C TRP A 88 3.21 -1.18 2.75
N THR A 89 3.41 -0.46 1.64
CA THR A 89 2.31 0.15 0.87
C THR A 89 1.32 -0.91 0.36
N HIS A 90 1.83 -2.08 -0.08
CA HIS A 90 0.98 -3.21 -0.44
C HIS A 90 0.11 -3.69 0.72
N TYR A 91 0.69 -3.83 1.92
CA TYR A 91 -0.08 -4.23 3.11
C TYR A 91 -1.14 -3.20 3.48
N LEU A 92 -0.84 -1.89 3.44
CA LEU A 92 -1.82 -0.84 3.70
C LEU A 92 -2.97 -0.85 2.67
N ALA A 93 -2.66 -1.08 1.40
CA ALA A 93 -3.69 -1.17 0.35
C ALA A 93 -4.66 -2.33 0.61
N PHE A 94 -4.11 -3.52 0.92
CA PHE A 94 -4.91 -4.70 1.21
C PHE A 94 -5.71 -4.55 2.51
N ASP A 95 -5.08 -4.04 3.56
CA ASP A 95 -5.71 -3.75 4.87
C ASP A 95 -6.94 -2.85 4.72
N LEU A 96 -6.77 -1.71 4.04
CA LEU A 96 -7.87 -0.76 3.85
C LEU A 96 -8.96 -1.31 2.92
N PHE A 97 -8.59 -2.11 1.90
CA PHE A 97 -9.55 -2.78 1.03
C PHE A 97 -10.42 -3.78 1.81
N VAL A 98 -9.80 -4.60 2.64
CA VAL A 98 -10.50 -5.55 3.51
C VAL A 98 -11.37 -4.80 4.53
N GLY A 99 -10.84 -3.74 5.14
CA GLY A 99 -11.60 -2.89 6.07
C GLY A 99 -12.86 -2.29 5.42
N LEU A 100 -12.73 -1.78 4.19
CA LEU A 100 -13.87 -1.28 3.42
C LEU A 100 -14.88 -2.39 3.11
N TRP A 101 -14.42 -3.58 2.75
CA TRP A 101 -15.30 -4.72 2.49
C TRP A 101 -16.09 -5.14 3.74
N ILE A 102 -15.41 -5.26 4.89
CA ILE A 102 -16.04 -5.57 6.18
C ILE A 102 -17.08 -4.51 6.54
N ALA A 103 -16.75 -3.23 6.40
CA ALA A 103 -17.66 -2.13 6.70
C ALA A 103 -18.94 -2.20 5.86
N ARG A 104 -18.82 -2.48 4.56
CA ARG A 104 -19.96 -2.59 3.64
C ARG A 104 -20.82 -3.82 3.94
N ASP A 105 -20.21 -4.95 4.28
CA ASP A 105 -20.93 -6.16 4.68
C ASP A 105 -21.69 -5.95 6.00
N ALA A 106 -21.08 -5.27 6.96
CA ALA A 106 -21.71 -4.96 8.25
C ALA A 106 -22.91 -4.01 8.10
N ASP A 107 -22.83 -3.01 7.21
CA ASP A 107 -23.94 -2.06 6.99
C ASP A 107 -25.09 -2.64 6.17
N ALA A 108 -24.88 -3.78 5.50
CA ALA A 108 -25.89 -4.46 4.70
C ALA A 108 -26.73 -5.48 5.50
N LYS A 109 -26.41 -5.70 6.78
CA LYS A 109 -27.11 -6.59 7.72
C LYS A 109 -28.07 -5.81 8.61
#